data_AF-A0A976KPP8-F1
#
_entry.id   AF-A0A976KPP8-F1
#
_cell.length_a   1.000
_cell.length_b   1.000
_cell.length_c   1.000
_cell.angle_alpha   90.00
_cell.angle_beta   90.00
_cell.angle_gamma   90.00
#
_symmetry.space_group_name_H-M   'P 1'
#
loop_
_entity.id
_entity.type
_entity.pdbx_description
1 polymer ?
#
loop_
_entity_poly.entity_id
_entity_poly.type
_entity_poly.pdbx_seq_one_letter_code
_entity_poly.pdbx_strand_id
1 'polypeptide(L)'
;MMRAGAMPTGGKLIRFGGPDRETREELARFEYLARQWHDRGRSRRMLLPARLVRRGGEAVAAGRRLDVAPSPRLVALLDASARASRWRRGLAAGGAVLVVAAVPWWLTTREAGPALAVDEAPAGGGLPTIETPVEEPVPSPSRPVFAEWVEHRVIPVETLRDVAERYGVSPGLVAKWNGIDPEAPLAPGGTLRIKPNARPLPQQQVEYEVERGDTWRSLSERFGVSLSKLRAYNPDGGKTLRTGQQLVVWLDPKPHPPPSERKPIPDFSPRADALSHGSPNGGWLENGLQLPQSSLYRRRKPNLMFGSSHTIRHLMRGIALFRRDMFFDGVVVVMDISRRKGGSFPPHKSHQAGRDVDVWLPTLKGVYKQNHLGKDRKPQPNEVDWYATWGLVKGLVDTGEIKFIFIEYDLMAKIYHAAALSGVPESTLHEVIQWPRPKFAMGGILRHSDSHTRHIHVRFRCGPRDKDCRD
;
A
#
# COMPACT_ATOMS: atom_id res chain seq x y z
N MET A 1 -38.80 -17.52 -46.67
CA MET A 1 -37.38 -17.63 -47.07
C MET A 1 -36.77 -16.23 -47.10
N MET A 2 -36.07 -15.79 -46.06
CA MET A 2 -35.03 -14.76 -46.16
C MET A 2 -33.98 -15.07 -45.08
N ARG A 3 -32.72 -15.09 -45.52
CA ARG A 3 -31.55 -15.64 -44.82
C ARG A 3 -31.02 -14.71 -43.73
N ALA A 4 -30.47 -15.35 -42.70
CA ALA A 4 -29.66 -14.78 -41.64
C ALA A 4 -28.39 -14.09 -42.17
N GLY A 5 -28.07 -12.91 -41.63
CA GLY A 5 -26.76 -12.26 -41.73
C GLY A 5 -25.98 -12.50 -40.45
N ALA A 6 -24.86 -13.20 -40.56
CA ALA A 6 -23.92 -13.48 -39.48
C ALA A 6 -23.18 -12.19 -39.05
N MET A 7 -23.06 -11.96 -37.74
CA MET A 7 -22.14 -10.96 -37.19
C MET A 7 -20.71 -11.53 -37.13
N PRO A 8 -19.68 -10.78 -37.55
CA PRO A 8 -18.31 -11.26 -37.54
C PRO A 8 -17.72 -11.24 -36.12
N THR A 9 -17.16 -12.39 -35.76
CA THR A 9 -16.26 -12.62 -34.62
C THR A 9 -14.92 -11.93 -34.89
N GLY A 10 -14.52 -11.02 -33.99
CA GLY A 10 -13.27 -10.27 -34.16
C GLY A 10 -12.97 -9.30 -33.03
N GLY A 11 -13.00 -9.77 -31.77
CA GLY A 11 -12.57 -8.99 -30.60
C GLY A 11 -11.06 -8.76 -30.62
N LYS A 12 -10.63 -7.67 -31.27
CA LYS A 12 -9.27 -7.13 -31.18
C LYS A 12 -8.99 -6.78 -29.72
N LEU A 13 -7.91 -7.33 -29.13
CA LEU A 13 -7.42 -6.91 -27.82
C LEU A 13 -7.28 -5.37 -27.81
N ILE A 14 -8.06 -4.70 -26.95
CA ILE A 14 -7.92 -3.27 -26.69
C ILE A 14 -6.56 -3.08 -26.00
N ARG A 15 -5.58 -2.55 -26.74
CA ARG A 15 -4.34 -2.04 -26.15
C ARG A 15 -4.69 -0.78 -25.36
N PHE A 16 -4.68 -0.87 -24.03
CA PHE A 16 -4.83 0.29 -23.14
C PHE A 16 -3.54 1.13 -23.13
N GLY A 17 -3.35 1.96 -24.16
CA GLY A 17 -2.25 2.91 -24.24
C GLY A 17 -2.15 3.53 -25.64
N GLY A 18 -2.95 4.57 -25.90
CA GLY A 18 -2.85 5.36 -27.13
C GLY A 18 -1.81 6.48 -27.02
N PRO A 19 -1.38 7.07 -28.15
CA PRO A 19 -0.41 8.16 -28.21
C PRO A 19 -0.80 9.39 -27.35
N ASP A 20 -2.10 9.61 -27.12
CA ASP A 20 -2.60 10.71 -26.28
C ASP A 20 -2.31 10.49 -24.78
N ARG A 21 -2.37 9.24 -24.31
CA ARG A 21 -2.05 8.89 -22.92
C ARG A 21 -0.56 9.12 -22.66
N GLU A 22 0.30 8.65 -23.56
CA GLU A 22 1.74 8.83 -23.46
C GLU A 22 2.13 10.31 -23.46
N THR A 23 1.53 11.09 -24.36
CA THR A 23 1.71 12.55 -24.41
C THR A 23 1.30 13.24 -23.10
N ARG A 24 0.16 12.86 -22.52
CA ARG A 24 -0.31 13.42 -21.24
C ARG A 24 0.59 13.03 -20.07
N GLU A 25 1.06 11.79 -20.02
CA GLU A 25 1.99 11.31 -18.99
C GLU A 25 3.36 12.02 -19.09
N GLU A 26 3.83 12.26 -20.31
CA GLU A 26 5.08 12.98 -20.56
C GLU A 26 4.98 14.46 -20.21
N LEU A 27 3.89 15.15 -20.54
CA LEU A 27 3.66 16.52 -20.09
C LEU A 27 3.60 16.60 -18.55
N ALA A 28 2.85 15.69 -17.92
CA ALA A 28 2.77 15.59 -16.46
C ALA A 28 4.15 15.40 -15.80
N ARG A 29 5.11 14.79 -16.52
CA ARG A 29 6.52 14.69 -16.10
C ARG A 29 7.22 16.01 -15.98
N PHE A 30 7.16 16.82 -17.00
CA PHE A 30 7.80 18.11 -16.95
C PHE A 30 7.08 19.05 -15.98
N GLU A 31 5.76 18.97 -15.86
CA GLU A 31 4.98 19.68 -14.85
C GLU A 31 5.40 19.34 -13.42
N TYR A 32 5.59 18.05 -13.12
CA TYR A 32 6.06 17.61 -11.81
C TYR A 32 7.48 18.12 -11.51
N LEU A 33 8.40 18.03 -12.47
CA LEU A 33 9.76 18.55 -12.32
C LEU A 33 9.76 20.07 -12.09
N ALA A 34 8.89 20.80 -12.79
CA ALA A 34 8.73 22.25 -12.64
C ALA A 34 8.23 22.64 -11.25
N ARG A 35 7.25 21.90 -10.71
CA ARG A 35 6.80 22.06 -9.32
C ARG A 35 7.94 21.79 -8.33
N GLN A 36 8.61 20.63 -8.44
CA GLN A 36 9.74 20.29 -7.56
C GLN A 36 10.87 21.33 -7.60
N TRP A 37 11.20 21.85 -8.78
CA TRP A 37 12.18 22.93 -8.92
C TRP A 37 11.72 24.21 -8.22
N HIS A 38 10.46 24.60 -8.41
CA HIS A 38 9.88 25.79 -7.78
C HIS A 38 9.82 25.67 -6.25
N ASP A 39 9.28 24.58 -5.74
CA ASP A 39 9.07 24.33 -4.30
C ASP A 39 10.40 24.25 -3.54
N ARG A 40 11.48 23.86 -4.22
CA ARG A 40 12.85 23.83 -3.67
C ARG A 40 13.65 25.10 -3.98
N GLY A 41 12.97 26.24 -4.09
CA GLY A 41 13.60 27.55 -4.24
C GLY A 41 14.31 27.78 -5.57
N ARG A 42 13.86 27.12 -6.65
CA ARG A 42 14.40 27.27 -8.01
C ARG A 42 15.91 26.98 -8.13
N SER A 43 16.39 25.98 -7.38
CA SER A 43 17.81 25.60 -7.35
C SER A 43 18.43 25.33 -8.73
N ARG A 44 19.61 25.88 -8.98
CA ARG A 44 20.42 25.64 -10.20
C ARG A 44 20.74 24.15 -10.41
N ARG A 45 20.84 23.36 -9.34
CA ARG A 45 21.16 21.91 -9.40
C ARG A 45 20.05 21.06 -10.04
N MET A 46 18.84 21.60 -10.13
CA MET A 46 17.67 20.89 -10.68
C MET A 46 17.32 21.34 -12.10
N LEU A 47 18.14 22.20 -12.71
CA LEU A 47 17.95 22.58 -14.11
C LEU A 47 18.16 21.37 -15.02
N LEU A 48 17.34 21.30 -16.07
CA LEU A 48 17.30 20.16 -16.96
C LEU A 48 18.48 20.19 -17.95
N PRO A 49 19.11 19.04 -18.26
CA PRO A 49 20.07 18.95 -19.34
C PRO A 49 19.40 19.21 -20.70
N ALA A 50 20.18 19.64 -21.70
CA ALA A 50 19.66 20.07 -23.00
C ALA A 50 18.72 19.05 -23.68
N ARG A 51 19.03 17.74 -23.57
CA ARG A 51 18.16 16.67 -24.10
C ARG A 51 16.76 16.69 -23.47
N LEU A 52 16.67 16.91 -22.16
CA LEU A 52 15.39 16.98 -21.45
C LEU A 52 14.68 18.33 -21.69
N VAL A 53 15.40 19.42 -21.92
CA VAL A 53 14.79 20.70 -22.34
C VAL A 53 14.08 20.54 -23.69
N ARG A 54 14.75 19.94 -24.68
CA ARG A 54 14.15 19.68 -26.00
C ARG A 54 12.90 18.80 -25.87
N ARG A 55 13.04 17.68 -25.15
CA ARG A 55 11.94 16.74 -24.90
C ARG A 55 10.78 17.40 -24.14
N GLY A 56 11.07 18.32 -23.22
CA GLY A 56 10.05 19.11 -22.52
C GLY A 56 9.33 20.09 -23.45
N GLY A 57 10.04 20.73 -24.37
CA GLY A 57 9.43 21.56 -25.42
C GLY A 57 8.52 20.76 -26.35
N GLU A 58 8.97 19.57 -26.78
CA GLU A 58 8.18 18.62 -27.58
C GLU A 58 6.89 18.20 -26.84
N ALA A 59 7.01 17.85 -25.55
CA ALA A 59 5.87 17.48 -24.71
C ALA A 59 4.85 18.63 -24.53
N VAL A 60 5.32 19.87 -24.37
CA VAL A 60 4.45 21.06 -24.31
C VAL A 60 3.73 21.28 -25.64
N ALA A 61 4.43 21.16 -26.76
CA ALA A 61 3.84 21.30 -28.09
C ALA A 61 2.79 20.21 -28.35
N ALA A 62 3.08 18.97 -27.96
CA ALA A 62 2.16 17.85 -28.07
C ALA A 62 0.94 18.00 -27.14
N GLY A 63 1.14 18.46 -25.90
CA GLY A 63 0.05 18.71 -24.95
C GLY A 63 -0.92 19.80 -25.41
N ARG A 64 -0.42 20.86 -26.04
CA ARG A 64 -1.27 21.91 -26.65
C ARG A 64 -2.16 21.37 -27.77
N ARG A 65 -1.72 20.35 -28.51
CA ARG A 65 -2.57 19.66 -29.52
C ARG A 65 -3.70 18.85 -28.89
N LEU A 66 -3.63 18.60 -27.59
CA LEU A 66 -4.64 17.91 -26.78
C LEU A 66 -5.39 18.87 -25.84
N ASP A 67 -5.31 20.17 -26.11
CA ASP A 67 -5.90 21.25 -25.28
C ASP A 67 -5.43 21.28 -23.81
N VAL A 68 -4.21 20.77 -23.54
CA VAL A 68 -3.59 20.85 -22.22
C VAL A 68 -2.55 21.97 -22.21
N ALA A 69 -2.90 23.10 -21.57
CA ALA A 69 -2.00 24.24 -21.43
C ALA A 69 -0.86 23.94 -20.41
N PRO A 70 0.40 24.28 -20.73
CA PRO A 70 1.50 24.13 -19.77
C PRO A 70 1.40 25.18 -18.65
N SER A 71 1.84 24.83 -17.45
CA SER A 71 1.89 25.77 -16.34
C SER A 71 2.97 26.83 -16.54
N PRO A 72 2.79 28.04 -15.99
CA PRO A 72 3.84 29.07 -15.99
C PRO A 72 5.16 28.59 -15.36
N ARG A 73 5.07 27.68 -14.36
CA ARG A 73 6.24 27.08 -13.72
C ARG A 73 7.00 26.19 -14.69
N LEU A 74 6.30 25.40 -15.51
CA LEU A 74 6.92 24.56 -16.52
C LEU A 74 7.64 25.40 -17.58
N VAL A 75 6.98 26.43 -18.11
CA VAL A 75 7.61 27.37 -19.05
C VAL A 75 8.87 27.98 -18.43
N ALA A 76 8.79 28.45 -17.18
CA ALA A 76 9.92 29.02 -16.45
C ALA A 76 11.09 28.04 -16.24
N LEU A 77 10.81 26.76 -15.91
CA LEU A 77 11.84 25.73 -15.76
C LEU A 77 12.56 25.46 -17.10
N LEU A 78 11.80 25.31 -18.19
CA LEU A 78 12.37 25.05 -19.51
C LEU A 78 13.24 26.23 -19.96
N ASP A 79 12.78 27.46 -19.76
CA ASP A 79 13.54 28.67 -20.08
C ASP A 79 14.82 28.82 -19.25
N ALA A 80 14.73 28.60 -17.93
CA ALA A 80 15.88 28.66 -17.05
C ALA A 80 16.92 27.59 -17.43
N SER A 81 16.46 26.38 -17.75
CA SER A 81 17.31 25.26 -18.18
C SER A 81 17.93 25.51 -19.56
N ALA A 82 17.18 26.09 -20.49
CA ALA A 82 17.67 26.50 -21.80
C ALA A 82 18.76 27.58 -21.70
N ARG A 83 18.57 28.60 -20.85
CA ARG A 83 19.60 29.63 -20.60
C ARG A 83 20.87 29.04 -20.00
N ALA A 84 20.76 28.16 -19.01
CA ALA A 84 21.93 27.52 -18.39
C ALA A 84 22.70 26.61 -19.38
N SER A 85 22.00 25.91 -20.28
CA SER A 85 22.64 25.06 -21.29
C SER A 85 23.30 25.84 -22.44
N ARG A 86 22.89 27.09 -22.69
CA ARG A 86 23.57 28.02 -23.62
C ARG A 86 24.86 28.57 -23.00
N TRP A 87 24.85 28.93 -21.72
CA TRP A 87 26.04 29.39 -20.99
C TRP A 87 27.17 28.34 -20.96
N ARG A 88 26.84 27.05 -20.80
CA ARG A 88 27.84 25.97 -20.85
C ARG A 88 28.46 25.76 -22.23
N ARG A 89 27.74 26.09 -23.31
CA ARG A 89 28.26 26.02 -24.69
C ARG A 89 29.10 27.26 -25.05
N GLY A 90 28.76 28.43 -24.50
CA GLY A 90 29.58 29.65 -24.65
C GLY A 90 30.97 29.50 -24.02
N LEU A 91 31.07 28.85 -22.86
CA LEU A 91 32.37 28.55 -22.20
C LEU A 91 33.20 27.49 -22.95
N ALA A 92 32.58 26.65 -23.78
CA ALA A 92 33.29 25.66 -24.59
C ALA A 92 33.73 26.23 -25.96
N ALA A 93 33.16 27.35 -26.41
CA ALA A 93 33.45 27.98 -27.70
C ALA A 93 34.28 29.28 -27.56
N GLY A 94 34.36 29.87 -26.37
CA GLY A 94 35.21 31.02 -26.07
C GLY A 94 36.41 30.61 -25.22
N GLY A 95 37.58 30.51 -25.84
CA GLY A 95 38.84 30.43 -25.13
C GLY A 95 39.10 31.68 -24.28
N ALA A 96 39.49 31.44 -23.03
CA ALA A 96 40.27 32.25 -22.10
C ALA A 96 39.82 33.68 -21.75
N VAL A 97 39.58 33.95 -20.46
CA VAL A 97 40.48 34.76 -19.60
C VAL A 97 40.30 34.32 -18.14
N LEU A 98 41.42 33.98 -17.50
CA LEU A 98 41.60 33.81 -16.06
C LEU A 98 41.33 35.13 -15.34
N VAL A 99 40.47 35.11 -14.31
CA VAL A 99 40.65 36.00 -13.14
C VAL A 99 40.69 35.11 -11.92
N VAL A 100 41.91 34.90 -11.45
CA VAL A 100 42.22 34.47 -10.09
C VAL A 100 41.78 35.60 -9.16
N ALA A 101 40.76 35.34 -8.35
CA ALA A 101 40.52 36.11 -7.14
C ALA A 101 40.51 35.11 -5.98
N ALA A 102 41.63 35.12 -5.24
CA ALA A 102 41.79 34.42 -3.99
C ALA A 102 40.70 34.87 -3.01
N VAL A 103 39.99 33.91 -2.41
CA VAL A 103 39.24 34.14 -1.18
C VAL A 103 39.91 33.29 -0.11
N PRO A 104 40.47 33.90 0.95
CA PRO A 104 41.13 33.16 2.01
C PRO A 104 40.13 32.28 2.75
N TRP A 105 40.53 31.04 2.89
CA TRP A 105 39.98 30.04 3.80
C TRP A 105 40.15 30.56 5.23
N TRP A 106 39.10 31.15 5.81
CA TRP A 106 39.10 31.43 7.24
C TRP A 106 38.66 30.18 8.00
N LEU A 107 39.59 29.68 8.79
CA LEU A 107 39.31 28.92 10.01
C LEU A 107 38.58 29.81 11.01
N THR A 108 37.62 29.20 11.72
CA THR A 108 37.15 29.46 13.10
C THR A 108 35.74 28.83 13.17
N THR A 109 35.33 28.07 14.16
CA THR A 109 35.93 27.54 15.39
C THR A 109 35.12 26.28 15.68
N ARG A 110 35.81 25.18 16.01
CA ARG A 110 35.20 24.11 16.77
C ARG A 110 34.97 24.65 18.17
N GLU A 111 33.72 24.78 18.59
CA GLU A 111 33.40 24.75 20.01
C GLU A 111 32.86 23.35 20.34
N ALA A 112 33.63 22.69 21.19
CA ALA A 112 33.25 21.48 21.88
C ALA A 112 32.21 21.85 22.94
N GLY A 113 31.03 21.23 22.86
CA GLY A 113 30.11 21.17 23.99
C GLY A 113 30.75 20.32 25.11
N PRO A 114 30.62 20.70 26.38
CA PRO A 114 31.25 19.98 27.47
C PRO A 114 30.62 18.60 27.67
N ALA A 115 31.47 17.69 28.16
CA ALA A 115 31.15 16.34 28.55
C ALA A 115 29.99 16.29 29.54
N LEU A 116 29.02 15.43 29.27
CA LEU A 116 28.07 14.97 30.29
C LEU A 116 28.86 14.13 31.30
N ALA A 117 28.99 14.67 32.51
CA ALA A 117 29.42 13.92 33.66
C ALA A 117 28.41 12.78 33.91
N VAL A 118 28.94 11.56 33.93
CA VAL A 118 28.30 10.40 34.53
C VAL A 118 28.54 10.50 36.03
N ASP A 119 27.50 10.81 36.79
CA ASP A 119 27.53 10.61 38.24
C ASP A 119 27.21 9.14 38.54
N GLU A 120 28.16 8.50 39.21
CA GLU A 120 28.02 7.20 39.84
C GLU A 120 27.06 7.27 41.03
N ALA A 121 26.26 6.21 41.17
CA ALA A 121 25.35 6.00 42.28
C ALA A 121 26.11 5.73 43.60
N PRO A 122 25.59 6.18 44.75
CA PRO A 122 25.94 5.56 46.02
C PRO A 122 25.07 4.32 46.27
N ALA A 123 25.75 3.24 46.64
CA ALA A 123 25.17 2.06 47.23
C ALA A 123 24.78 2.33 48.69
N GLY A 124 23.62 1.84 49.11
CA GLY A 124 23.33 1.65 50.53
C GLY A 124 21.85 1.77 50.91
N GLY A 125 21.26 0.65 51.34
CA GLY A 125 20.26 0.68 52.41
C GLY A 125 18.85 0.19 52.05
N GLY A 126 18.54 -1.04 52.50
CA GLY A 126 17.20 -1.41 52.97
C GLY A 126 16.17 -1.79 51.90
N LEU A 127 15.78 -3.08 51.89
CA LEU A 127 14.53 -3.54 51.27
C LEU A 127 13.33 -2.92 52.00
N PRO A 128 12.43 -2.19 51.32
CA PRO A 128 11.09 -1.95 51.83
C PRO A 128 10.12 -2.95 51.21
N THR A 129 9.35 -3.60 52.06
CA THR A 129 8.14 -4.36 51.72
C THR A 129 7.19 -3.45 50.95
N ILE A 130 6.90 -3.78 49.68
CA ILE A 130 5.85 -3.10 48.92
C ILE A 130 4.53 -3.79 49.27
N GLU A 131 3.74 -3.16 50.13
CA GLU A 131 2.31 -3.41 50.20
C GLU A 131 1.70 -2.93 48.88
N THR A 132 1.02 -3.84 48.17
CA THR A 132 0.34 -3.55 46.90
C THR A 132 -0.73 -2.47 47.13
N PRO A 133 -0.63 -1.27 46.54
CA PRO A 133 -1.72 -0.31 46.57
C PRO A 133 -2.88 -0.89 45.78
N VAL A 134 -4.06 -0.93 46.39
CA VAL A 134 -5.32 -1.19 45.68
C VAL A 134 -5.53 0.00 44.75
N GLU A 135 -5.23 -0.19 43.47
CA GLU A 135 -5.40 0.81 42.42
C GLU A 135 -6.91 1.05 42.25
N GLU A 136 -7.37 2.24 42.65
CA GLU A 136 -8.71 2.72 42.30
C GLU A 136 -8.88 2.66 40.78
N PRO A 137 -10.07 2.29 40.26
CA PRO A 137 -10.27 2.16 38.82
C PRO A 137 -10.01 3.50 38.13
N VAL A 138 -8.87 3.59 37.44
CA VAL A 138 -8.53 4.73 36.59
C VAL A 138 -9.65 4.90 35.56
N PRO A 139 -10.27 6.08 35.42
CA PRO A 139 -11.29 6.30 34.41
C PRO A 139 -10.69 5.98 33.04
N SER A 140 -11.31 5.03 32.33
CA SER A 140 -10.94 4.67 30.97
C SER A 140 -10.81 5.94 30.12
N PRO A 141 -9.73 6.08 29.31
CA PRO A 141 -9.57 7.25 28.47
C PRO A 141 -10.81 7.36 27.57
N SER A 142 -11.51 8.50 27.67
CA SER A 142 -12.67 8.80 26.83
C SER A 142 -12.24 8.68 25.37
N ARG A 143 -12.78 7.68 24.67
CA ARG A 143 -12.58 7.51 23.22
C ARG A 143 -12.85 8.88 22.55
N PRO A 144 -12.02 9.32 21.59
CA PRO A 144 -12.29 10.57 20.88
C PRO A 144 -13.68 10.47 20.24
N VAL A 145 -14.60 11.34 20.68
CA VAL A 145 -15.90 11.50 20.05
C VAL A 145 -15.64 12.18 18.71
N PHE A 146 -15.92 11.50 17.60
CA PHE A 146 -15.88 12.17 16.30
C PHE A 146 -17.07 13.13 16.26
N ALA A 147 -16.78 14.44 16.28
CA ALA A 147 -17.82 15.47 16.35
C ALA A 147 -18.53 15.72 15.00
N GLU A 148 -17.99 15.18 13.90
CA GLU A 148 -18.54 15.38 12.57
C GLU A 148 -19.69 14.42 12.28
N TRP A 149 -20.75 14.97 11.68
CA TRP A 149 -21.85 14.16 11.14
C TRP A 149 -21.37 13.36 9.94
N VAL A 150 -21.75 12.08 9.90
CA VAL A 150 -21.54 11.20 8.76
C VAL A 150 -22.88 10.83 8.16
N GLU A 151 -22.95 10.82 6.84
CA GLU A 151 -24.06 10.26 6.09
C GLU A 151 -23.81 8.77 5.81
N HIS A 152 -24.76 7.94 6.17
CA HIS A 152 -24.72 6.50 5.96
C HIS A 152 -25.85 6.09 5.04
N ARG A 153 -25.50 5.46 3.91
CA ARG A 153 -26.47 4.88 2.99
C ARG A 153 -26.81 3.45 3.42
N VAL A 154 -28.08 3.22 3.70
CA VAL A 154 -28.61 1.94 4.18
C VAL A 154 -28.48 0.87 3.09
N ILE A 155 -27.87 -0.28 3.41
CA ILE A 155 -27.81 -1.43 2.50
C ILE A 155 -29.03 -2.35 2.67
N PRO A 156 -29.33 -3.26 1.73
CA PRO A 156 -30.53 -4.10 1.84
C PRO A 156 -30.55 -4.93 3.13
N VAL A 157 -31.66 -4.88 3.88
CA VAL A 157 -31.87 -5.65 5.12
C VAL A 157 -30.90 -5.26 6.24
N GLU A 158 -30.33 -4.06 6.17
CA GLU A 158 -29.62 -3.45 7.29
C GLU A 158 -30.62 -2.92 8.32
N THR A 159 -30.34 -3.18 9.60
CA THR A 159 -31.17 -2.75 10.73
C THR A 159 -30.53 -1.56 11.43
N LEU A 160 -31.32 -0.81 12.22
CA LEU A 160 -30.76 0.24 13.09
C LEU A 160 -29.69 -0.30 14.05
N ARG A 161 -29.81 -1.55 14.48
CA ARG A 161 -28.79 -2.21 15.30
C ARG A 161 -27.48 -2.41 14.53
N ASP A 162 -27.54 -2.89 13.29
CA ASP A 162 -26.35 -3.05 12.43
C ASP A 162 -25.63 -1.71 12.24
N VAL A 163 -26.39 -0.66 11.90
CA VAL A 163 -25.87 0.71 11.74
C VAL A 163 -25.25 1.20 13.06
N ALA A 164 -25.98 1.10 14.17
CA ALA A 164 -25.52 1.60 15.46
C ALA A 164 -24.23 0.92 15.93
N GLU A 165 -24.16 -0.40 15.81
CA GLU A 165 -22.96 -1.19 16.15
C GLU A 165 -21.74 -0.72 15.34
N ARG A 166 -21.93 -0.54 14.03
CA ARG A 166 -20.90 -0.08 13.11
C ARG A 166 -20.30 1.28 13.48
N TYR A 167 -21.11 2.23 13.94
CA TYR A 167 -20.65 3.57 14.33
C TYR A 167 -20.35 3.70 15.84
N GLY A 168 -20.51 2.62 16.62
CA GLY A 168 -20.27 2.60 18.06
C GLY A 168 -21.28 3.43 18.88
N VAL A 169 -22.52 3.55 18.42
CA VAL A 169 -23.60 4.33 19.04
C VAL A 169 -24.78 3.41 19.41
N SER A 170 -25.83 3.95 20.04
CA SER A 170 -27.05 3.18 20.32
C SER A 170 -28.10 3.32 19.20
N PRO A 171 -28.91 2.28 18.92
CA PRO A 171 -29.98 2.36 17.90
C PRO A 171 -30.95 3.51 18.15
N GLY A 172 -31.33 3.75 19.42
CA GLY A 172 -32.21 4.84 19.79
C GLY A 172 -31.64 6.24 19.51
N LEU A 173 -30.32 6.41 19.59
CA LEU A 173 -29.68 7.67 19.16
C LEU A 173 -29.76 7.86 17.65
N VAL A 174 -29.48 6.80 16.88
CA VAL A 174 -29.61 6.84 15.41
C VAL A 174 -31.05 7.18 15.01
N ALA A 175 -32.04 6.52 15.62
CA ALA A 175 -33.45 6.79 15.40
C ALA A 175 -33.82 8.24 15.72
N LYS A 176 -33.40 8.73 16.90
CA LYS A 176 -33.63 10.12 17.34
C LYS A 176 -33.04 11.15 16.39
N TRP A 177 -31.82 10.95 15.89
CA TRP A 177 -31.16 11.89 14.97
C TRP A 177 -31.84 11.96 13.61
N ASN A 178 -32.52 10.89 13.20
CA ASN A 178 -33.16 10.78 11.89
C ASN A 178 -34.68 10.95 11.96
N GLY A 179 -35.26 11.14 13.15
CA GLY A 179 -36.70 11.31 13.34
C GLY A 179 -37.51 10.08 12.91
N ILE A 180 -36.94 8.88 13.07
CA ILE A 180 -37.58 7.61 12.67
C ILE A 180 -37.94 6.79 13.90
N ASP A 181 -38.92 5.90 13.73
CA ASP A 181 -39.29 4.92 14.74
C ASP A 181 -38.13 3.89 14.89
N PRO A 182 -37.60 3.68 16.11
CA PRO A 182 -36.52 2.71 16.36
C PRO A 182 -36.88 1.26 16.00
N GLU A 183 -38.16 0.92 15.89
CA GLU A 183 -38.63 -0.41 15.51
C GLU A 183 -39.00 -0.52 14.03
N ALA A 184 -39.06 0.61 13.30
CA ALA A 184 -39.39 0.60 11.89
C ALA A 184 -38.25 0.02 11.03
N PRO A 185 -38.57 -0.82 10.02
CA PRO A 185 -37.59 -1.26 9.04
C PRO A 185 -36.95 -0.09 8.30
N LEU A 186 -35.64 -0.17 8.05
CA LEU A 186 -34.94 0.82 7.25
C LEU A 186 -35.18 0.58 5.75
N ALA A 187 -35.43 1.65 5.01
CA ALA A 187 -35.57 1.60 3.56
C ALA A 187 -34.18 1.47 2.90
N PRO A 188 -33.92 0.41 2.11
CA PRO A 188 -32.65 0.27 1.38
C PRO A 188 -32.38 1.47 0.46
N GLY A 189 -31.16 1.96 0.47
CA GLY A 189 -30.74 3.14 -0.28
C GLY A 189 -31.07 4.48 0.38
N GLY A 190 -31.84 4.49 1.48
CA GLY A 190 -32.05 5.67 2.30
C GLY A 190 -30.78 6.14 2.99
N THR A 191 -30.78 7.40 3.46
CA THR A 191 -29.63 8.02 4.12
C THR A 191 -29.94 8.29 5.58
N LEU A 192 -29.04 7.90 6.47
CA LEU A 192 -29.07 8.20 7.90
C LEU A 192 -27.92 9.16 8.25
N ARG A 193 -28.21 10.16 9.08
CA ARG A 193 -27.22 11.06 9.70
C ARG A 193 -26.81 10.50 11.04
N ILE A 194 -25.51 10.35 11.24
CA ILE A 194 -24.93 9.68 12.40
C ILE A 194 -23.81 10.53 12.97
N LYS A 195 -23.77 10.69 14.29
CA LYS A 195 -22.60 11.22 15.02
C LYS A 195 -21.81 10.04 15.58
N PRO A 196 -20.70 9.62 14.95
CA PRO A 196 -20.06 8.37 15.30
C PRO A 196 -19.14 8.48 16.51
N ASN A 197 -19.07 7.41 17.30
CA ASN A 197 -18.03 7.26 18.34
C ASN A 197 -16.77 6.55 17.80
N ALA A 198 -16.89 5.90 16.63
CA ALA A 198 -15.80 5.29 15.89
C ALA A 198 -16.01 5.55 14.40
N ARG A 199 -14.96 5.84 13.64
CA ARG A 199 -15.03 5.99 12.19
C ARG A 199 -15.00 4.60 11.54
N PRO A 200 -16.11 4.04 11.04
CA PRO A 200 -16.07 2.75 10.40
C PRO A 200 -15.44 2.86 9.02
N LEU A 201 -14.70 1.82 8.64
CA LEU A 201 -14.22 1.67 7.26
C LEU A 201 -15.43 1.40 6.35
N PRO A 202 -15.58 2.10 5.20
CA PRO A 202 -16.70 1.91 4.27
C PRO A 202 -17.02 0.45 3.97
N GLN A 203 -18.32 0.10 4.01
CA GLN A 203 -18.79 -1.21 3.59
C GLN A 203 -18.36 -1.48 2.14
N GLN A 204 -17.95 -2.72 1.88
CA GLN A 204 -17.44 -3.14 0.58
C GLN A 204 -18.49 -3.97 -0.13
N GLN A 205 -18.86 -3.54 -1.34
CA GLN A 205 -19.70 -4.32 -2.23
C GLN A 205 -18.82 -5.20 -3.12
N VAL A 206 -19.12 -6.48 -3.19
CA VAL A 206 -18.39 -7.47 -3.99
C VAL A 206 -19.34 -8.10 -4.97
N GLU A 207 -18.96 -8.08 -6.25
CA GLU A 207 -19.58 -8.92 -7.27
C GLU A 207 -18.86 -10.27 -7.27
N TYR A 208 -19.62 -11.34 -7.06
CA TYR A 208 -19.12 -12.70 -6.95
C TYR A 208 -19.80 -13.61 -7.97
N GLU A 209 -18.99 -14.29 -8.78
CA GLU A 209 -19.46 -15.32 -9.68
C GLU A 209 -19.54 -16.67 -8.96
N VAL A 210 -20.73 -17.26 -8.91
CA VAL A 210 -20.96 -18.58 -8.34
C VAL A 210 -20.13 -19.62 -9.10
N GLU A 211 -19.32 -20.38 -8.38
CA GLU A 211 -18.56 -21.48 -8.97
C GLU A 211 -19.24 -22.83 -8.71
N ARG A 212 -18.75 -23.87 -9.41
CA ARG A 212 -19.23 -25.24 -9.24
C ARG A 212 -19.16 -25.68 -7.77
N GLY A 213 -20.30 -26.11 -7.24
CA GLY A 213 -20.45 -26.62 -5.87
C GLY A 213 -20.80 -25.56 -4.84
N ASP A 214 -20.87 -24.28 -5.22
CA ASP A 214 -21.34 -23.23 -4.31
C ASP A 214 -22.84 -23.39 -4.05
N THR A 215 -23.21 -23.27 -2.77
CA THR A 215 -24.58 -23.19 -2.26
C THR A 215 -24.72 -21.94 -1.42
N TRP A 216 -25.96 -21.45 -1.23
CA TRP A 216 -26.23 -20.32 -0.35
C TRP A 216 -25.62 -20.48 1.04
N ARG A 217 -25.72 -21.67 1.64
CA ARG A 217 -25.12 -21.98 2.95
C ARG A 217 -23.60 -21.86 2.89
N SER A 218 -22.97 -22.51 1.91
CA SER A 218 -21.50 -22.45 1.78
C SER A 218 -20.99 -21.03 1.53
N LEU A 219 -21.72 -20.20 0.78
CA LEU A 219 -21.34 -18.80 0.55
C LEU A 219 -21.56 -17.95 1.79
N SER A 220 -22.67 -18.15 2.51
CA SER A 220 -22.94 -17.49 3.80
C SER A 220 -21.80 -17.73 4.80
N GLU A 221 -21.41 -18.99 4.99
CA GLU A 221 -20.29 -19.37 5.88
C GLU A 221 -18.96 -18.79 5.38
N ARG A 222 -18.72 -18.85 4.07
CA ARG A 222 -17.47 -18.40 3.45
C ARG A 222 -17.27 -16.89 3.55
N PHE A 223 -18.31 -16.09 3.29
CA PHE A 223 -18.28 -14.63 3.39
C PHE A 223 -18.48 -14.13 4.83
N GLY A 224 -18.95 -14.98 5.74
CA GLY A 224 -19.32 -14.58 7.10
C GLY A 224 -20.57 -13.68 7.14
N VAL A 225 -21.45 -13.81 6.14
CA VAL A 225 -22.71 -13.06 6.03
C VAL A 225 -23.86 -14.01 6.29
N SER A 226 -24.88 -13.61 7.05
CA SER A 226 -26.03 -14.48 7.33
C SER A 226 -26.75 -14.88 6.03
N LEU A 227 -27.33 -16.09 6.02
CA LEU A 227 -28.08 -16.59 4.88
C LEU A 227 -29.22 -15.65 4.45
N SER A 228 -29.90 -15.04 5.42
CA SER A 228 -30.98 -14.07 5.18
C SER A 228 -30.47 -12.82 4.49
N LYS A 229 -29.38 -12.20 4.98
CA LYS A 229 -28.77 -11.02 4.37
C LYS A 229 -28.25 -11.33 2.96
N LEU A 230 -27.51 -12.43 2.80
CA LEU A 230 -26.96 -12.83 1.50
C LEU A 230 -28.05 -13.04 0.44
N ARG A 231 -29.18 -13.65 0.81
CA ARG A 231 -30.35 -13.79 -0.09
C ARG A 231 -31.03 -12.46 -0.36
N ALA A 232 -31.14 -11.59 0.64
CA ALA A 232 -31.76 -10.29 0.46
C ALA A 232 -30.94 -9.35 -0.43
N TYR A 233 -29.61 -9.47 -0.42
CA TYR A 233 -28.74 -8.78 -1.38
C TYR A 233 -28.99 -9.24 -2.82
N ASN A 234 -29.60 -10.42 -3.00
CA ASN A 234 -29.75 -11.12 -4.28
C ASN A 234 -31.19 -11.65 -4.45
N PRO A 235 -32.20 -10.76 -4.53
CA PRO A 235 -33.62 -11.16 -4.56
C PRO A 235 -33.94 -12.10 -5.74
N ASP A 236 -33.30 -11.89 -6.89
CA ASP A 236 -33.47 -12.72 -8.09
C ASP A 236 -32.60 -13.99 -8.09
N GLY A 237 -31.93 -14.27 -6.97
CA GLY A 237 -30.94 -15.33 -6.85
C GLY A 237 -31.52 -16.75 -6.91
N GLY A 238 -32.83 -16.90 -6.69
CA GLY A 238 -33.55 -18.18 -6.70
C GLY A 238 -33.25 -19.10 -5.51
N LYS A 239 -33.95 -20.25 -5.46
CA LYS A 239 -33.79 -21.24 -4.37
C LYS A 239 -32.42 -21.94 -4.41
N THR A 240 -31.91 -22.19 -5.61
CA THR A 240 -30.63 -22.86 -5.88
C THR A 240 -29.74 -21.98 -6.76
N LEU A 241 -28.44 -22.01 -6.48
CA LEU A 241 -27.45 -21.23 -7.22
C LEU A 241 -27.00 -21.98 -8.48
N ARG A 242 -26.77 -21.23 -9.57
CA ARG A 242 -26.23 -21.77 -10.83
C ARG A 242 -24.78 -21.32 -11.00
N THR A 243 -23.90 -22.21 -11.43
CA THR A 243 -22.52 -21.85 -11.80
C THR A 243 -22.54 -20.72 -12.85
N GLY A 244 -21.69 -19.71 -12.68
CA GLY A 244 -21.61 -18.51 -13.53
C GLY A 244 -22.60 -17.40 -13.13
N GLN A 245 -23.50 -17.65 -12.19
CA GLN A 245 -24.43 -16.63 -11.70
C GLN A 245 -23.68 -15.54 -10.93
N GLN A 246 -23.98 -14.27 -11.22
CA GLN A 246 -23.43 -13.14 -10.48
C GLN A 246 -24.25 -12.88 -9.24
N LEU A 247 -23.58 -12.66 -8.11
CA LEU A 247 -24.16 -12.29 -6.84
C LEU A 247 -23.48 -11.03 -6.30
N VAL A 248 -24.25 -10.22 -5.57
CA VAL A 248 -23.75 -9.09 -4.79
C VAL A 248 -23.60 -9.52 -3.35
N VAL A 249 -22.44 -9.23 -2.76
CA VAL A 249 -22.16 -9.47 -1.34
C VAL A 249 -21.68 -8.17 -0.71
N TRP A 250 -22.38 -7.70 0.32
CA TRP A 250 -21.90 -6.61 1.15
C TRP A 250 -21.09 -7.16 2.32
N LEU A 251 -19.84 -6.72 2.41
CA LEU A 251 -18.90 -7.07 3.46
C LEU A 251 -18.64 -5.86 4.34
N ASP A 252 -18.65 -6.09 5.66
CA ASP A 252 -18.23 -5.09 6.62
C ASP A 252 -16.76 -5.33 7.00
N PRO A 253 -15.82 -4.46 6.57
CA PRO A 253 -14.44 -4.55 7.03
C PRO A 253 -14.37 -4.32 8.54
N LYS A 254 -13.85 -5.31 9.27
CA LYS A 254 -13.71 -5.23 10.72
C LYS A 254 -12.86 -4.01 11.11
N PRO A 255 -13.31 -3.18 12.07
CA PRO A 255 -12.49 -2.09 12.58
C PRO A 255 -11.21 -2.64 13.23
N HIS A 256 -10.13 -1.86 13.17
CA HIS A 256 -8.87 -2.21 13.81
C HIS A 256 -9.05 -2.38 15.33
N PRO A 257 -8.31 -3.30 15.98
CA PRO A 257 -8.31 -3.38 17.43
C PRO A 257 -7.92 -2.05 18.05
N PRO A 258 -8.54 -1.67 19.18
CA PRO A 258 -7.90 -0.72 20.06
C PRO A 258 -6.53 -1.26 20.48
N PRO A 259 -5.50 -0.41 20.69
CA PRO A 259 -4.17 -0.85 21.09
C PRO A 259 -4.15 -1.80 22.30
N SER A 260 -5.12 -1.69 23.21
CA SER A 260 -5.29 -2.53 24.39
C SER A 260 -5.54 -4.02 24.10
N GLU A 261 -6.05 -4.36 22.92
CA GLU A 261 -6.37 -5.75 22.53
C GLU A 261 -5.25 -6.42 21.71
N ARG A 262 -4.14 -5.70 21.46
CA ARG A 262 -3.06 -6.17 20.60
C ARG A 262 -2.13 -7.13 21.34
N LYS A 263 -2.16 -8.40 20.94
CA LYS A 263 -1.24 -9.43 21.46
C LYS A 263 0.24 -9.10 21.12
N PRO A 264 1.21 -9.48 21.96
CA PRO A 264 2.63 -9.38 21.62
C PRO A 264 2.95 -10.10 20.29
N ILE A 265 3.88 -9.54 19.51
CA ILE A 265 4.39 -10.22 18.32
C ILE A 265 5.39 -11.29 18.78
N PRO A 266 5.27 -12.56 18.34
CA PRO A 266 6.26 -13.57 18.63
C PRO A 266 7.65 -13.12 18.19
N ASP A 267 8.69 -13.46 18.95
CA ASP A 267 10.05 -13.29 18.45
C ASP A 267 10.32 -14.31 17.33
N PHE A 268 10.92 -13.82 16.25
CA PHE A 268 11.32 -14.64 15.12
C PHE A 268 12.85 -14.66 15.07
N SER A 269 13.43 -15.73 15.60
CA SER A 269 14.88 -15.89 15.72
C SER A 269 15.37 -17.02 14.78
N PRO A 270 15.30 -16.86 13.44
CA PRO A 270 15.88 -17.84 12.54
C PRO A 270 17.40 -17.92 12.71
N ARG A 271 18.01 -19.03 12.26
CA ARG A 271 19.47 -19.13 12.13
C ARG A 271 20.03 -17.91 11.40
N ALA A 272 21.17 -17.40 11.86
CA ALA A 272 21.68 -16.08 11.51
C ALA A 272 22.81 -16.08 10.48
N ASP A 273 23.06 -17.24 9.87
CA ASP A 273 24.14 -17.55 8.92
C ASP A 273 23.68 -17.52 7.46
N ALA A 274 22.42 -17.22 7.17
CA ALA A 274 21.93 -17.04 5.81
C ALA A 274 22.16 -15.59 5.37
N LEU A 275 23.16 -15.34 4.53
CA LEU A 275 23.62 -14.00 4.17
C LEU A 275 23.28 -13.64 2.73
N SER A 276 22.91 -12.38 2.52
CA SER A 276 22.69 -11.79 1.21
C SER A 276 23.98 -11.18 0.66
N HIS A 277 24.28 -11.44 -0.61
CA HIS A 277 25.47 -10.92 -1.29
C HIS A 277 25.11 -10.23 -2.60
N GLY A 278 25.75 -9.10 -2.89
CA GLY A 278 25.56 -8.36 -4.14
C GLY A 278 24.26 -7.58 -4.24
N SER A 279 23.83 -7.29 -5.47
CA SER A 279 22.61 -6.51 -5.74
C SER A 279 21.39 -7.41 -5.96
N PRO A 280 20.15 -6.87 -5.88
CA PRO A 280 18.93 -7.66 -6.09
C PRO A 280 18.88 -8.38 -7.46
N ASN A 281 19.55 -7.81 -8.47
CA ASN A 281 19.60 -8.27 -9.86
C ASN A 281 20.99 -8.81 -10.29
N GLY A 282 21.88 -9.03 -9.33
CA GLY A 282 23.25 -9.50 -9.57
C GLY A 282 23.87 -9.98 -8.27
N GLY A 283 23.19 -10.92 -7.61
CA GLY A 283 23.50 -11.34 -6.25
C GLY A 283 23.27 -12.82 -6.03
N TRP A 284 23.59 -13.29 -4.82
CA TRP A 284 23.46 -14.68 -4.44
C TRP A 284 23.19 -14.81 -2.93
N LEU A 285 22.88 -16.03 -2.49
CA LEU A 285 22.66 -16.35 -1.07
C LEU A 285 23.70 -17.33 -0.57
N GLU A 286 24.35 -16.96 0.53
CA GLU A 286 25.12 -17.87 1.35
C GLU A 286 24.21 -18.53 2.36
N ASN A 287 24.28 -19.86 2.48
CA ASN A 287 23.43 -20.66 3.36
C ASN A 287 21.95 -20.23 3.31
N GLY A 288 21.37 -20.01 2.13
CA GLY A 288 20.02 -19.46 1.99
C GLY A 288 18.98 -20.15 2.88
N LEU A 289 18.19 -19.36 3.61
CA LEU A 289 17.19 -19.84 4.55
C LEU A 289 15.83 -19.95 3.86
N GLN A 290 15.28 -21.17 3.82
CA GLN A 290 13.92 -21.35 3.35
C GLN A 290 12.94 -20.70 4.33
N LEU A 291 11.94 -19.99 3.81
CA LEU A 291 10.83 -19.48 4.60
C LEU A 291 10.21 -20.63 5.43
N PRO A 292 10.23 -20.56 6.77
CA PRO A 292 9.69 -21.62 7.63
C PRO A 292 8.20 -21.85 7.39
N GLN A 293 7.70 -23.03 7.75
CA GLN A 293 6.26 -23.24 7.86
C GLN A 293 5.70 -22.40 9.02
N SER A 294 4.52 -21.83 8.83
CA SER A 294 3.86 -20.98 9.83
C SER A 294 2.35 -20.93 9.57
N SER A 295 1.57 -20.67 10.62
CA SER A 295 0.15 -20.32 10.48
C SER A 295 -0.08 -18.91 9.91
N LEU A 296 0.95 -18.07 9.89
CA LEU A 296 0.86 -16.68 9.41
C LEU A 296 0.64 -16.59 7.89
N TYR A 297 1.04 -17.60 7.12
CA TYR A 297 0.98 -17.55 5.67
C TYR A 297 0.95 -18.95 5.05
N ARG A 298 0.58 -19.01 3.77
CA ARG A 298 0.75 -20.18 2.93
C ARG A 298 1.95 -19.96 2.01
N ARG A 299 2.77 -21.00 1.85
CA ARG A 299 3.89 -21.05 0.92
C ARG A 299 3.41 -21.56 -0.42
N ARG A 300 3.52 -20.75 -1.48
CA ARG A 300 3.10 -21.16 -2.83
C ARG A 300 3.99 -22.26 -3.40
N LYS A 301 5.31 -22.00 -3.52
CA LYS A 301 6.31 -22.92 -4.07
C LYS A 301 7.54 -22.95 -3.17
N PRO A 302 7.57 -23.79 -2.11
CA PRO A 302 8.64 -23.76 -1.10
C PRO A 302 10.06 -23.81 -1.66
N ASN A 303 10.28 -24.51 -2.79
CA ASN A 303 11.57 -24.61 -3.46
C ASN A 303 12.10 -23.28 -4.04
N LEU A 304 11.29 -22.23 -4.09
CA LEU A 304 11.63 -20.88 -4.57
C LEU A 304 11.58 -19.82 -3.46
N MET A 305 11.56 -20.24 -2.20
CA MET A 305 11.30 -19.37 -1.06
C MET A 305 12.50 -19.28 -0.12
N PHE A 306 13.68 -19.03 -0.66
CA PHE A 306 14.90 -18.86 0.11
C PHE A 306 15.27 -17.39 0.22
N GLY A 307 15.65 -16.92 1.41
CA GLY A 307 16.09 -15.54 1.66
C GLY A 307 17.25 -15.50 2.65
N SER A 308 17.75 -14.30 2.91
CA SER A 308 18.69 -14.08 4.03
C SER A 308 17.96 -14.17 5.38
N SER A 309 18.69 -14.40 6.46
CA SER A 309 18.15 -14.45 7.82
C SER A 309 17.39 -13.16 8.16
N HIS A 310 17.90 -12.02 7.69
CA HIS A 310 17.29 -10.72 7.85
C HIS A 310 15.95 -10.64 7.11
N THR A 311 15.92 -10.95 5.81
CA THR A 311 14.68 -10.94 5.02
C THR A 311 13.61 -11.85 5.60
N ILE A 312 13.96 -13.10 5.96
CA ILE A 312 12.99 -14.06 6.49
C ILE A 312 12.42 -13.58 7.84
N ARG A 313 13.27 -13.10 8.76
CA ARG A 313 12.83 -12.56 10.05
C ARG A 313 11.83 -11.42 9.88
N HIS A 314 12.17 -10.42 9.06
CA HIS A 314 11.37 -9.21 8.94
C HIS A 314 10.11 -9.42 8.08
N LEU A 315 10.13 -10.36 7.13
CA LEU A 315 8.91 -10.81 6.45
C LEU A 315 7.90 -11.42 7.44
N MET A 316 8.36 -12.36 8.28
CA MET A 316 7.49 -13.00 9.28
C MET A 316 6.96 -11.97 10.29
N ARG A 317 7.83 -11.08 10.78
CA ARG A 317 7.45 -9.99 11.68
C ARG A 317 6.42 -9.05 11.05
N GLY A 318 6.64 -8.63 9.80
CA GLY A 318 5.72 -7.73 9.10
C GLY A 318 4.33 -8.35 8.87
N ILE A 319 4.28 -9.64 8.51
CA ILE A 319 2.99 -10.37 8.39
C ILE A 319 2.33 -10.53 9.77
N ALA A 320 3.10 -10.76 10.84
CA ALA A 320 2.55 -10.84 12.19
C ALA A 320 1.96 -9.50 12.66
N LEU A 321 2.67 -8.39 12.40
CA LEU A 321 2.18 -7.02 12.65
C LEU A 321 0.88 -6.76 11.90
N PHE A 322 0.86 -7.07 10.59
CA PHE A 322 -0.33 -6.97 9.75
C PHE A 322 -1.52 -7.75 10.35
N ARG A 323 -1.35 -9.03 10.65
CA ARG A 323 -2.44 -9.86 11.17
C ARG A 323 -2.97 -9.37 12.50
N ARG A 324 -2.08 -8.92 13.39
CA ARG A 324 -2.45 -8.38 14.70
C ARG A 324 -3.23 -7.06 14.56
N ASP A 325 -2.69 -6.12 13.78
CA ASP A 325 -3.23 -4.76 13.70
C ASP A 325 -4.47 -4.66 12.80
N MET A 326 -4.69 -5.64 11.92
CA MET A 326 -5.88 -5.70 11.04
C MET A 326 -6.90 -6.75 11.47
N PHE A 327 -6.59 -7.60 12.46
CA PHE A 327 -7.32 -8.85 12.72
C PHE A 327 -7.60 -9.67 11.46
N PHE A 328 -6.65 -9.66 10.51
CA PHE A 328 -6.86 -10.32 9.24
C PHE A 328 -6.84 -11.84 9.43
N ASP A 329 -8.01 -12.46 9.28
CA ASP A 329 -8.24 -13.90 9.39
C ASP A 329 -8.19 -14.62 8.02
N GLY A 330 -8.01 -13.85 6.93
CA GLY A 330 -7.83 -14.37 5.59
C GLY A 330 -6.46 -15.03 5.34
N VAL A 331 -6.32 -15.57 4.13
CA VAL A 331 -5.10 -16.24 3.68
C VAL A 331 -4.09 -15.21 3.16
N VAL A 332 -2.87 -15.26 3.69
CA VAL A 332 -1.71 -14.55 3.12
C VAL A 332 -0.89 -15.57 2.35
N VAL A 333 -0.57 -15.29 1.09
CA VAL A 333 0.19 -16.20 0.23
C VAL A 333 1.50 -15.55 -0.14
N VAL A 334 2.60 -16.14 0.34
CA VAL A 334 3.94 -15.74 -0.08
C VAL A 334 4.33 -16.59 -1.29
N MET A 335 4.81 -15.93 -2.34
CA MET A 335 5.16 -16.53 -3.61
C MET A 335 6.67 -16.81 -3.72
N ASP A 336 7.38 -16.02 -4.52
CA ASP A 336 8.74 -16.26 -4.92
C ASP A 336 9.65 -15.35 -4.06
N ILE A 337 10.75 -15.89 -3.54
CA ILE A 337 11.77 -15.11 -2.82
C ILE A 337 13.08 -15.20 -3.60
N SER A 338 13.64 -16.40 -3.69
CA SER A 338 14.79 -16.71 -4.53
C SER A 338 15.03 -18.22 -4.56
N ARG A 339 15.96 -18.65 -5.41
CA ARG A 339 16.52 -20.01 -5.38
C ARG A 339 17.36 -20.22 -4.11
N ARG A 340 17.62 -21.46 -3.72
CA ARG A 340 18.42 -21.79 -2.52
C ARG A 340 19.74 -21.03 -2.38
N LYS A 341 20.48 -20.86 -3.48
CA LYS A 341 21.75 -20.13 -3.54
C LYS A 341 21.61 -18.73 -4.17
N GLY A 342 20.39 -18.23 -4.38
CA GLY A 342 20.16 -17.01 -5.12
C GLY A 342 20.51 -17.14 -6.61
N GLY A 343 21.04 -16.06 -7.21
CA GLY A 343 21.44 -15.99 -8.61
C GLY A 343 20.29 -15.78 -9.59
N SER A 344 20.60 -15.84 -10.89
CA SER A 344 19.63 -15.62 -11.98
C SER A 344 18.34 -16.44 -11.78
N PHE A 345 17.21 -15.74 -11.88
CA PHE A 345 15.90 -16.29 -11.54
C PHE A 345 14.79 -15.88 -12.53
N PRO A 346 14.87 -16.32 -13.80
CA PRO A 346 13.84 -16.01 -14.79
C PRO A 346 12.43 -16.47 -14.36
N PRO A 347 11.37 -15.73 -14.73
CA PRO A 347 11.39 -14.50 -15.54
C PRO A 347 11.74 -13.23 -14.75
N HIS A 348 12.01 -13.36 -13.44
CA HIS A 348 12.33 -12.23 -12.57
C HIS A 348 13.70 -11.65 -12.92
N LYS A 349 13.77 -10.31 -13.02
CA LYS A 349 15.04 -9.59 -13.20
C LYS A 349 15.81 -9.45 -11.88
N SER A 350 15.10 -9.44 -10.76
CA SER A 350 15.67 -9.35 -9.41
C SER A 350 15.52 -10.69 -8.67
N HIS A 351 15.28 -10.71 -7.35
CA HIS A 351 15.19 -11.93 -6.54
C HIS A 351 16.47 -12.76 -6.46
N GLN A 352 17.62 -12.22 -6.87
CA GLN A 352 18.85 -12.99 -6.94
C GLN A 352 19.56 -13.06 -5.59
N ALA A 353 19.44 -12.01 -4.77
CA ALA A 353 20.13 -11.91 -3.47
C ALA A 353 19.25 -12.35 -2.28
N GLY A 354 18.08 -12.93 -2.53
CA GLY A 354 17.16 -13.38 -1.48
C GLY A 354 16.57 -12.27 -0.59
N ARG A 355 16.46 -11.05 -1.13
CA ARG A 355 15.89 -9.86 -0.47
C ARG A 355 14.59 -9.36 -1.08
N ASP A 356 14.18 -9.94 -2.20
CA ASP A 356 12.92 -9.63 -2.86
C ASP A 356 11.91 -10.72 -2.54
N VAL A 357 10.67 -10.34 -2.23
CA VAL A 357 9.59 -11.26 -1.86
C VAL A 357 8.32 -10.85 -2.56
N ASP A 358 7.75 -11.77 -3.34
CA ASP A 358 6.43 -11.59 -3.91
C ASP A 358 5.35 -12.06 -2.94
N VAL A 359 4.36 -11.21 -2.66
CA VAL A 359 3.20 -11.55 -1.83
C VAL A 359 1.93 -11.23 -2.60
N TRP A 360 1.04 -12.21 -2.75
CA TRP A 360 -0.27 -11.95 -3.35
C TRP A 360 -1.03 -10.88 -2.58
N LEU A 361 -1.78 -10.08 -3.31
CA LEU A 361 -2.66 -9.08 -2.70
C LEU A 361 -3.69 -9.79 -1.82
N PRO A 362 -3.84 -9.41 -0.53
CA PRO A 362 -4.88 -9.92 0.34
C PRO A 362 -6.25 -9.75 -0.31
N THR A 363 -7.05 -10.81 -0.31
CA THR A 363 -8.39 -10.79 -0.90
C THR A 363 -9.46 -10.61 0.15
N LEU A 364 -10.60 -10.08 -0.30
CA LEU A 364 -11.84 -10.07 0.45
C LEU A 364 -12.16 -11.48 0.95
N LYS A 365 -12.62 -11.55 2.20
CA LYS A 365 -12.90 -12.82 2.85
C LYS A 365 -13.85 -13.63 1.98
N GLY A 366 -13.46 -14.87 1.70
CA GLY A 366 -14.28 -15.81 0.95
C GLY A 366 -14.24 -15.70 -0.57
N VAL A 367 -13.63 -14.68 -1.16
CA VAL A 367 -13.50 -14.60 -2.62
C VAL A 367 -12.41 -15.55 -3.14
N TYR A 368 -11.33 -15.70 -2.38
CA TYR A 368 -10.21 -16.54 -2.77
C TYR A 368 -10.23 -17.91 -2.08
N LYS A 369 -10.35 -18.98 -2.87
CA LYS A 369 -10.55 -20.35 -2.38
C LYS A 369 -9.25 -21.12 -2.21
N GLN A 370 -9.28 -22.15 -1.36
CA GLN A 370 -8.12 -23.04 -1.16
C GLN A 370 -7.75 -23.80 -2.45
N ASN A 371 -8.71 -24.22 -3.26
CA ASN A 371 -8.43 -24.87 -4.55
C ASN A 371 -7.79 -23.92 -5.57
N HIS A 372 -7.97 -22.59 -5.45
CA HIS A 372 -7.29 -21.59 -6.29
C HIS A 372 -5.78 -21.58 -6.02
N LEU A 373 -5.37 -21.82 -4.77
CA LEU A 373 -3.95 -22.00 -4.42
C LEU A 373 -3.36 -23.17 -5.20
N GLY A 374 -4.04 -24.32 -5.20
CA GLY A 374 -3.59 -25.53 -5.89
C GLY A 374 -3.54 -25.40 -7.41
N LYS A 375 -4.39 -24.54 -7.98
CA LYS A 375 -4.43 -24.22 -9.42
C LYS A 375 -3.54 -23.03 -9.80
N ASP A 376 -2.85 -22.43 -8.84
CA ASP A 376 -1.99 -21.26 -9.04
C ASP A 376 -2.73 -20.03 -9.65
N ARG A 377 -4.04 -19.91 -9.40
CA ARG A 377 -4.85 -18.78 -9.88
C ARG A 377 -4.53 -17.54 -9.05
N LYS A 378 -3.96 -16.49 -9.62
CA LYS A 378 -3.66 -15.24 -8.87
C LYS A 378 -4.94 -14.45 -8.55
N PRO A 379 -4.98 -13.67 -7.45
CA PRO A 379 -6.11 -12.82 -7.13
C PRO A 379 -6.29 -11.73 -8.20
N GLN A 380 -7.53 -11.37 -8.51
CA GLN A 380 -7.84 -10.27 -9.43
C GLN A 380 -8.07 -8.95 -8.67
N PRO A 381 -7.79 -7.78 -9.26
CA PRO A 381 -7.92 -6.49 -8.57
C PRO A 381 -9.30 -6.15 -7.99
N ASN A 382 -10.39 -6.78 -8.47
CA ASN A 382 -11.74 -6.64 -7.94
C ASN A 382 -12.02 -7.57 -6.74
N GLU A 383 -11.15 -8.57 -6.51
CA GLU A 383 -11.23 -9.51 -5.39
C GLU A 383 -10.39 -9.04 -4.19
N VAL A 384 -9.57 -8.01 -4.38
CA VAL A 384 -8.59 -7.51 -3.40
C VAL A 384 -9.29 -6.73 -2.29
N ASP A 385 -8.93 -7.04 -1.05
CA ASP A 385 -9.23 -6.20 0.09
C ASP A 385 -8.16 -5.12 0.21
N TRP A 386 -8.51 -3.91 -0.22
CA TRP A 386 -7.57 -2.78 -0.25
C TRP A 386 -7.23 -2.23 1.14
N TYR A 387 -8.09 -2.41 2.15
CA TYR A 387 -7.77 -2.06 3.54
C TYR A 387 -6.80 -3.07 4.14
N ALA A 388 -7.03 -4.37 3.91
CA ALA A 388 -6.06 -5.39 4.29
C ALA A 388 -4.73 -5.22 3.54
N THR A 389 -4.77 -4.84 2.26
CA THR A 389 -3.56 -4.54 1.48
C THR A 389 -2.78 -3.37 2.06
N TRP A 390 -3.45 -2.27 2.44
CA TRP A 390 -2.81 -1.18 3.18
C TRP A 390 -2.22 -1.67 4.50
N GLY A 391 -2.99 -2.45 5.28
CA GLY A 391 -2.51 -3.04 6.53
C GLY A 391 -1.26 -3.90 6.37
N LEU A 392 -1.16 -4.66 5.28
CA LEU A 392 0.02 -5.46 4.94
C LEU A 392 1.21 -4.56 4.62
N VAL A 393 1.01 -3.53 3.79
CA VAL A 393 2.03 -2.51 3.48
C VAL A 393 2.53 -1.86 4.76
N LYS A 394 1.62 -1.40 5.63
CA LYS A 394 1.95 -0.81 6.93
C LYS A 394 2.73 -1.79 7.82
N GLY A 395 2.24 -3.01 8.00
CA GLY A 395 2.91 -4.02 8.82
C GLY A 395 4.33 -4.34 8.35
N LEU A 396 4.56 -4.36 7.03
CA LEU A 396 5.89 -4.49 6.45
C LEU A 396 6.75 -3.24 6.71
N VAL A 397 6.24 -2.04 6.42
CA VAL A 397 6.97 -0.78 6.61
C VAL A 397 7.36 -0.54 8.07
N ASP A 398 6.47 -0.87 9.01
CA ASP A 398 6.67 -0.75 10.46
C ASP A 398 7.80 -1.64 10.99
N THR A 399 8.28 -2.61 10.19
CA THR A 399 9.51 -3.34 10.55
C THR A 399 10.76 -2.47 10.51
N GLY A 400 10.72 -1.34 9.79
CA GLY A 400 11.88 -0.48 9.52
C GLY A 400 12.81 -0.99 8.41
N GLU A 401 12.60 -2.22 7.93
CA GLU A 401 13.57 -2.92 7.07
C GLU A 401 13.19 -2.97 5.59
N ILE A 402 12.11 -2.27 5.22
CA ILE A 402 11.68 -2.21 3.82
C ILE A 402 12.45 -1.12 3.10
N LYS A 403 12.99 -1.49 1.93
CA LYS A 403 13.58 -0.54 0.99
C LYS A 403 12.49 -0.02 0.06
N PHE A 404 11.82 -0.92 -0.66
CA PHE A 404 10.74 -0.60 -1.60
C PHE A 404 9.64 -1.67 -1.57
N ILE A 405 8.44 -1.26 -1.95
CA ILE A 405 7.36 -2.16 -2.33
C ILE A 405 6.91 -1.75 -3.72
N PHE A 406 6.81 -2.68 -4.67
CA PHE A 406 6.38 -2.38 -6.03
C PHE A 406 4.99 -2.94 -6.32
N ILE A 407 4.17 -2.13 -6.98
CA ILE A 407 2.83 -2.49 -7.46
C ILE A 407 2.49 -1.67 -8.73
N GLU A 408 1.50 -2.09 -9.51
CA GLU A 408 0.99 -1.31 -10.65
C GLU A 408 0.43 0.06 -10.20
N TYR A 409 0.70 1.12 -10.95
CA TYR A 409 0.41 2.51 -10.50
C TYR A 409 -1.07 2.76 -10.23
N ASP A 410 -1.93 2.25 -11.12
CA ASP A 410 -3.38 2.46 -11.03
C ASP A 410 -3.98 1.76 -9.79
N LEU A 411 -3.29 0.73 -9.25
CA LEU A 411 -3.67 0.07 -8.01
C LEU A 411 -3.19 0.81 -6.77
N MET A 412 -2.16 1.65 -6.88
CA MET A 412 -1.66 2.46 -5.76
C MET A 412 -2.71 3.45 -5.27
N ALA A 413 -3.53 4.00 -6.16
CA ALA A 413 -4.64 4.87 -5.78
C ALA A 413 -5.60 4.17 -4.81
N LYS A 414 -5.87 2.87 -5.03
CA LYS A 414 -6.75 2.08 -4.16
C LYS A 414 -6.15 1.89 -2.77
N ILE A 415 -4.83 1.63 -2.68
CA ILE A 415 -4.11 1.54 -1.40
C ILE A 415 -4.10 2.90 -0.69
N TYR A 416 -3.83 3.99 -1.43
CA TYR A 416 -3.82 5.34 -0.89
C TYR A 416 -5.18 5.71 -0.28
N HIS A 417 -6.27 5.50 -1.01
CA HIS A 417 -7.61 5.80 -0.51
C HIS A 417 -7.98 4.94 0.69
N ALA A 418 -7.63 3.65 0.69
CA ALA A 418 -7.83 2.79 1.85
C ALA A 418 -7.07 3.29 3.08
N ALA A 419 -5.82 3.74 2.90
CA ALA A 419 -5.00 4.30 3.96
C ALA A 419 -5.57 5.63 4.51
N ALA A 420 -5.97 6.55 3.63
CA ALA A 420 -6.59 7.82 4.02
C ALA A 420 -7.92 7.62 4.78
N LEU A 421 -8.75 6.69 4.32
CA LEU A 421 -10.00 6.32 5.00
C LEU A 421 -9.75 5.65 6.35
N SER A 422 -8.60 4.97 6.52
CA SER A 422 -8.14 4.44 7.80
C SER A 422 -7.57 5.51 8.74
N GLY A 423 -7.61 6.80 8.35
CA GLY A 423 -7.21 7.93 9.20
C GLY A 423 -5.72 8.26 9.14
N VAL A 424 -4.97 7.75 8.16
CA VAL A 424 -3.55 8.06 8.00
C VAL A 424 -3.39 9.50 7.50
N PRO A 425 -2.56 10.34 8.17
CA PRO A 425 -2.31 11.71 7.72
C PRO A 425 -1.71 11.77 6.33
N GLU A 426 -2.07 12.78 5.54
CA GLU A 426 -1.57 12.97 4.17
C GLU A 426 -0.04 13.08 4.10
N SER A 427 0.60 13.68 5.10
CA SER A 427 2.06 13.76 5.20
C SER A 427 2.70 12.37 5.24
N THR A 428 2.18 11.47 6.08
CA THR A 428 2.62 10.07 6.16
C THR A 428 2.35 9.34 4.84
N LEU A 429 1.19 9.58 4.20
CA LEU A 429 0.90 8.97 2.89
C LEU A 429 1.91 9.40 1.83
N HIS A 430 2.34 10.67 1.82
CA HIS A 430 3.35 11.18 0.89
C HIS A 430 4.76 10.62 1.13
N GLU A 431 5.09 10.20 2.35
CA GLU A 431 6.35 9.52 2.66
C GLU A 431 6.33 8.05 2.22
N VAL A 432 5.19 7.38 2.39
CA VAL A 432 5.08 5.94 2.14
C VAL A 432 4.68 5.63 0.70
N ILE A 433 3.75 6.37 0.10
CA ILE A 433 3.12 6.04 -1.19
C ILE A 433 3.55 7.06 -2.26
N GLN A 434 3.97 6.56 -3.43
CA GLN A 434 4.35 7.44 -4.55
C GLN A 434 3.13 8.22 -5.08
N TRP A 435 1.98 7.56 -5.31
CA TRP A 435 0.72 8.20 -5.73
C TRP A 435 0.28 9.26 -4.69
N PRO A 436 -0.28 10.42 -5.09
CA PRO A 436 -0.70 10.83 -6.44
C PRO A 436 0.41 11.42 -7.31
N ARG A 437 1.68 11.37 -6.86
CA ARG A 437 2.79 11.84 -7.69
C ARG A 437 2.92 10.90 -8.90
N PRO A 438 3.22 11.43 -10.09
CA PRO A 438 3.28 10.64 -11.31
C PRO A 438 4.21 9.41 -11.25
N LYS A 439 4.00 8.46 -12.17
CA LYS A 439 4.71 7.16 -12.28
C LYS A 439 6.25 7.21 -12.22
N PHE A 440 6.87 8.30 -12.67
CA PHE A 440 8.33 8.49 -12.67
C PHE A 440 8.86 9.23 -11.43
N ALA A 441 7.99 9.65 -10.51
CA ALA A 441 8.42 10.27 -9.27
C ALA A 441 9.16 9.24 -8.40
N MET A 442 10.32 9.61 -7.87
CA MET A 442 11.17 8.67 -7.10
C MET A 442 10.92 8.69 -5.59
N GLY A 443 9.87 9.38 -5.12
CA GLY A 443 9.50 9.45 -3.71
C GLY A 443 8.53 8.32 -3.32
N GLY A 444 8.55 7.90 -2.05
CA GLY A 444 7.73 6.80 -1.55
C GLY A 444 8.50 5.49 -1.35
N ILE A 445 8.03 4.65 -0.44
CA ILE A 445 8.44 3.25 -0.28
C ILE A 445 7.64 2.38 -1.27
N LEU A 446 6.31 2.56 -1.32
CA LEU A 446 5.42 1.94 -2.29
C LEU A 446 5.51 2.70 -3.63
N ARG A 447 5.94 2.00 -4.69
CA ARG A 447 6.30 2.55 -5.99
C ARG A 447 5.66 1.79 -7.13
N HIS A 448 5.53 2.47 -8.27
CA HIS A 448 5.11 1.85 -9.50
C HIS A 448 6.15 0.88 -10.04
N SER A 449 5.69 -0.31 -10.43
CA SER A 449 6.38 -1.17 -11.39
C SER A 449 5.36 -1.90 -12.26
N ASP A 450 5.61 -1.95 -13.56
CA ASP A 450 4.71 -2.59 -14.53
C ASP A 450 4.45 -4.06 -14.18
N SER A 451 3.26 -4.57 -14.52
CA SER A 451 2.82 -5.97 -14.39
C SER A 451 2.54 -6.49 -12.98
N HIS A 452 2.83 -5.70 -11.95
CA HIS A 452 2.54 -6.03 -10.54
C HIS A 452 1.07 -5.76 -10.19
N THR A 453 0.16 -6.42 -10.92
CA THR A 453 -1.29 -6.18 -10.86
C THR A 453 -2.02 -7.09 -9.86
N ARG A 454 -1.36 -8.14 -9.37
CA ARG A 454 -1.95 -9.20 -8.55
C ARG A 454 -1.14 -9.55 -7.29
N HIS A 455 -0.01 -8.88 -7.10
CA HIS A 455 0.91 -9.08 -5.99
C HIS A 455 1.65 -7.78 -5.72
N ILE A 456 2.19 -7.66 -4.51
CA ILE A 456 3.25 -6.70 -4.21
C ILE A 456 4.59 -7.41 -4.29
N HIS A 457 5.58 -6.74 -4.87
CA HIS A 457 6.98 -7.14 -4.82
C HIS A 457 7.65 -6.34 -3.71
N VAL A 458 8.10 -7.01 -2.65
CA VAL A 458 8.68 -6.36 -1.47
C VAL A 458 10.20 -6.51 -1.50
N ARG A 459 10.94 -5.40 -1.43
CA ARG A 459 12.40 -5.40 -1.30
C ARG A 459 12.82 -4.99 0.10
N PHE A 460 13.59 -5.86 0.74
CA PHE A 460 14.20 -5.62 2.04
C PHE A 460 15.56 -4.93 1.90
N ARG A 461 15.92 -4.14 2.92
CA ARG A 461 17.25 -3.57 3.10
C ARG A 461 18.29 -4.68 3.30
N CYS A 462 19.55 -4.33 3.11
CA CYS A 462 20.65 -5.20 3.50
C CYS A 462 20.64 -5.39 5.01
N GLY A 463 20.75 -6.64 5.47
CA GLY A 463 20.88 -6.91 6.89
C GLY A 463 22.24 -6.44 7.43
N PRO A 464 22.35 -6.20 8.75
CA PRO A 464 23.61 -5.73 9.35
C PRO A 464 24.78 -6.72 9.22
N ARG A 465 24.52 -7.98 8.88
CA ARG A 465 25.54 -9.02 8.64
C ARG A 465 25.83 -9.27 7.16
N ASP A 466 25.06 -8.68 6.25
CA ASP A 466 25.17 -8.87 4.80
C ASP A 466 26.29 -7.97 4.23
N LYS A 467 27.56 -8.30 4.50
CA LYS A 467 28.71 -7.39 4.27
C LYS A 467 28.87 -6.89 2.82
N ASP A 468 28.57 -7.72 1.82
CA ASP A 468 28.75 -7.38 0.39
C ASP A 468 27.44 -6.98 -0.31
N CYS A 469 26.37 -6.79 0.46
CA CYS A 469 25.05 -6.44 -0.05
C CYS A 469 24.99 -4.98 -0.53
N ARG A 470 24.33 -4.76 -1.67
CA ARG A 470 24.20 -3.45 -2.35
C ARG A 470 22.79 -3.28 -2.92
N ASP A 471 22.30 -2.05 -3.03
CA ASP A 471 20.97 -1.76 -3.62
C ASP A 471 21.00 -1.43 -5.10
#